data_AF-A0A3M0WE85-F1
#
_entry.id   AF-A0A3M0WE85-F1
#
_cell.length_a   1.000
_cell.length_b   1.000
_cell.length_c   1.000
_cell.angle_alpha   90.00
_cell.angle_beta   90.00
_cell.angle_gamma   90.00
#
_symmetry.space_group_name_H-M   'P 1'
#
loop_
_entity.id
_entity.type
_entity.pdbx_description
1 polymer ?
#
loop_
_entity_poly.entity_id
_entity_poly.type
_entity_poly.pdbx_seq_one_letter_code
_entity_poly.pdbx_strand_id
1 'polypeptide(L)'
;MVRKNPKRKQKICGTDLESELKSLEKMNYAVFGKHSAVQICHWTKSALRGCGHCWKEELYGISSAGCVQMTPAVLWCEHNCVHCWRPLEKYKGSDILKDAKFFDKPKDIIDGILEKRREILMGFKGSKNLDEEAFEKAMNPKLFTMSLSGEPTLYPYLGEMFKEIRKRGAVSFLVTNGLNPEVIRNFKDDEFPTQLVISTNAPNEKLYKIWHRSREPRAWEKFNESLELMRKLKGKTRTSAARV
;
A
#
# COMPACT_ATOMS: atom_id res chain seq x y z
N MET A 1 14.03 -29.69 -16.86
CA MET A 1 12.79 -29.49 -17.65
C MET A 1 12.00 -28.33 -17.05
N VAL A 2 12.05 -27.15 -17.68
CA VAL A 2 11.23 -26.00 -17.27
C VAL A 2 9.78 -26.36 -17.58
N ARG A 3 8.95 -26.52 -16.54
CA ARG A 3 7.51 -26.76 -16.72
C ARG A 3 6.95 -25.64 -17.59
N LYS A 4 6.40 -25.98 -18.76
CA LYS A 4 5.72 -25.02 -19.64
C LYS A 4 4.68 -24.28 -18.80
N ASN A 5 4.82 -22.97 -18.72
CA ASN A 5 3.88 -22.10 -18.03
C ASN A 5 2.49 -22.38 -18.65
N PRO A 6 1.48 -22.82 -17.86
CA PRO A 6 0.19 -23.16 -18.42
C PRO A 6 -0.33 -21.94 -19.18
N LYS A 7 -0.75 -22.13 -20.44
CA LYS A 7 -1.36 -21.07 -21.25
C LYS A 7 -2.53 -20.51 -20.44
N ARG A 8 -2.35 -19.31 -19.86
CA ARG A 8 -3.41 -18.61 -19.15
C ARG A 8 -4.54 -18.40 -20.14
N LYS A 9 -5.66 -19.08 -19.92
CA LYS A 9 -6.87 -18.90 -20.72
C LYS A 9 -7.29 -17.45 -20.56
N GLN A 10 -7.12 -16.66 -21.62
CA GLN A 10 -7.64 -15.31 -21.73
C GLN A 10 -9.17 -15.41 -21.80
N LYS A 11 -9.83 -15.49 -20.65
CA LYS A 11 -11.27 -15.30 -20.54
C LYS A 11 -11.47 -13.93 -19.89
N ILE A 12 -11.37 -12.88 -20.72
CA ILE A 12 -11.75 -11.53 -20.34
C ILE A 12 -13.28 -11.51 -20.39
N CYS A 13 -13.92 -11.96 -19.31
CA CYS A 13 -15.32 -11.70 -19.06
C CYS A 13 -15.31 -10.68 -17.92
N GLY A 14 -15.82 -9.46 -18.17
CA GLY A 14 -15.80 -8.36 -17.21
C GLY A 14 -16.42 -8.80 -15.90
N THR A 15 -15.57 -9.02 -14.89
CA THR A 15 -16.04 -9.29 -13.53
C THR A 15 -16.51 -7.98 -12.91
N ASP A 16 -17.71 -8.03 -12.35
CA ASP A 16 -18.24 -6.95 -11.54
C ASP A 16 -17.25 -6.58 -10.42
N LEU A 17 -17.05 -5.29 -10.17
CA LEU A 17 -16.11 -4.76 -9.18
C LEU A 17 -16.36 -5.38 -7.80
N GLU A 18 -17.64 -5.59 -7.44
CA GLU A 18 -18.00 -6.20 -6.17
C GLU A 18 -17.47 -7.64 -6.05
N SER A 19 -17.53 -8.42 -7.13
CA SER A 19 -16.99 -9.78 -7.19
C SER A 19 -15.47 -9.80 -7.03
N GLU A 20 -14.77 -8.84 -7.63
CA GLU A 20 -13.32 -8.70 -7.48
C GLU A 20 -12.94 -8.36 -6.03
N LEU A 21 -13.63 -7.41 -5.41
CA LEU A 21 -13.40 -7.02 -4.01
C LEU A 21 -13.69 -8.18 -3.04
N LYS A 22 -14.80 -8.91 -3.21
CA LYS A 22 -15.11 -10.13 -2.44
C LYS A 22 -14.02 -11.19 -2.58
N SER A 23 -13.37 -11.27 -3.73
CA SER A 23 -12.27 -12.22 -3.92
C SER A 23 -11.01 -11.85 -3.12
N LEU A 24 -10.83 -10.57 -2.75
CA LEU A 24 -9.74 -10.12 -1.88
C LEU A 24 -9.94 -10.57 -0.44
N GLU A 25 -11.19 -10.65 0.02
CA GLU A 25 -11.53 -11.13 1.38
C GLU A 25 -11.04 -12.56 1.61
N LYS A 26 -11.13 -13.41 0.58
CA LYS A 26 -10.55 -14.77 0.59
C LYS A 26 -9.02 -14.79 0.74
N MET A 27 -8.35 -13.68 0.45
CA MET A 27 -6.90 -13.50 0.65
C MET A 27 -6.58 -12.76 1.96
N ASN A 28 -7.54 -12.64 2.87
CA ASN A 28 -7.43 -11.95 4.16
C ASN A 28 -7.25 -10.43 4.05
N TYR A 29 -7.74 -9.81 2.98
CA TYR A 29 -7.94 -8.37 2.96
C TYR A 29 -9.25 -8.04 3.65
N ALA A 30 -9.28 -7.01 4.47
CA ALA A 30 -10.53 -6.35 4.82
C ALA A 30 -10.69 -5.10 3.96
N VAL A 31 -11.73 -5.10 3.13
CA VAL A 31 -12.03 -4.03 2.19
C VAL A 31 -12.90 -2.98 2.89
N PHE A 32 -12.60 -1.71 2.62
CA PHE A 32 -13.42 -0.57 3.01
C PHE A 32 -13.83 0.21 1.76
N GLY A 33 -15.12 0.53 1.68
CA GLY A 33 -15.71 1.19 0.51
C GLY A 33 -15.50 0.36 -0.76
N LYS A 34 -15.16 1.04 -1.86
CA LYS A 34 -14.97 0.39 -3.18
C LYS A 34 -13.53 0.32 -3.64
N HIS A 35 -12.58 0.84 -2.84
CA HIS A 35 -11.21 1.00 -3.30
C HIS A 35 -10.12 0.91 -2.23
N SER A 36 -10.48 0.92 -0.95
CA SER A 36 -9.51 0.87 0.14
C SER A 36 -9.48 -0.51 0.77
N ALA A 37 -8.33 -0.92 1.31
CA ALA A 37 -8.22 -2.16 2.06
C ALA A 37 -7.09 -2.15 3.09
N VAL A 38 -7.20 -3.04 4.07
CA VAL A 38 -6.20 -3.30 5.11
C VAL A 38 -5.95 -4.80 5.26
N GLN A 39 -4.73 -5.15 5.67
CA GLN A 39 -4.37 -6.51 6.04
C GLN A 39 -3.50 -6.50 7.29
N ILE A 40 -3.64 -7.53 8.13
CA ILE A 40 -2.69 -7.78 9.23
C ILE A 40 -1.45 -8.44 8.65
N CYS A 41 -0.33 -7.70 8.67
CA CYS A 41 0.93 -8.17 8.11
C CYS A 41 1.51 -9.34 8.94
N HIS A 42 2.44 -10.09 8.33
CA HIS A 42 3.10 -11.20 9.00
C HIS A 42 3.72 -10.81 10.35
N TRP A 43 4.43 -9.68 10.39
CA TRP A 43 5.12 -9.21 11.59
C TRP A 43 4.18 -8.74 12.70
N THR A 44 3.03 -8.14 12.36
CA THR A 44 1.99 -7.86 13.37
C THR A 44 1.49 -9.15 13.99
N LYS A 45 1.25 -10.20 13.19
CA LYS A 45 0.86 -11.52 13.73
C LYS A 45 1.96 -12.18 14.55
N SER A 46 3.23 -11.93 14.24
CA SER A 46 4.38 -12.43 15.02
C SER A 46 4.47 -11.73 16.38
N ALA A 47 4.38 -10.39 16.37
CA ALA A 47 4.40 -9.58 17.58
C ALA A 47 3.25 -9.92 18.52
N LEU A 48 2.03 -10.11 18.00
CA LEU A 48 0.88 -10.57 18.77
C LEU A 48 1.06 -11.94 19.44
N ARG A 49 2.01 -12.76 18.98
CA ARG A 49 2.33 -14.07 19.56
C ARG A 49 3.60 -14.04 20.42
N GLY A 50 4.18 -12.86 20.68
CA GLY A 50 5.48 -12.73 21.36
C GLY A 50 6.66 -13.31 20.56
N CYS A 51 6.51 -13.53 19.25
CA CYS A 51 7.50 -14.22 18.42
C CYS A 51 8.44 -13.26 17.66
N GLY A 52 8.55 -12.01 18.10
CA GLY A 52 9.47 -11.01 17.54
C GLY A 52 8.78 -9.90 16.73
N HIS A 53 9.61 -9.03 16.14
CA HIS A 53 9.21 -7.78 15.51
C HIS A 53 9.82 -7.60 14.12
N CYS A 54 9.28 -6.64 13.36
CA CYS A 54 9.79 -6.26 12.05
C CYS A 54 11.04 -5.38 12.17
N TRP A 55 11.86 -5.37 11.12
CA TRP A 55 12.99 -4.45 10.96
C TRP A 55 12.62 -2.96 11.15
N LYS A 56 11.37 -2.56 10.89
CA LYS A 56 10.92 -1.17 11.12
C LYS A 56 10.99 -0.77 12.59
N GLU A 57 10.80 -1.72 13.48
CA GLU A 57 10.89 -1.50 14.92
C GLU A 57 12.34 -1.30 15.34
N GLU A 58 13.26 -2.10 14.79
CA GLU A 58 14.71 -1.95 15.01
C GLU A 58 15.25 -0.62 14.45
N LEU A 59 14.86 -0.27 13.23
CA LEU A 59 15.43 0.92 12.56
C LEU A 59 14.74 2.23 12.92
N TYR A 60 13.45 2.21 13.26
CA TYR A 60 12.66 3.43 13.49
C TYR A 60 12.04 3.52 14.89
N GLY A 61 12.15 2.48 15.72
CA GLY A 61 11.55 2.47 17.07
C GLY A 61 10.02 2.42 17.07
N ILE A 62 9.40 2.00 15.95
CA ILE A 62 7.95 1.97 15.82
C ILE A 62 7.45 0.53 15.89
N SER A 63 6.52 0.27 16.82
CA SER A 63 6.03 -1.09 17.04
C SER A 63 5.36 -1.69 15.81
N SER A 64 5.82 -2.89 15.47
CA SER A 64 5.30 -3.72 14.38
C SER A 64 3.87 -4.20 14.63
N ALA A 65 3.49 -4.35 15.90
CA ALA A 65 2.14 -4.69 16.31
C ALA A 65 1.14 -3.56 15.96
N GLY A 66 1.58 -2.31 16.15
CA GLY A 66 0.80 -1.09 15.86
C GLY A 66 0.85 -0.62 14.40
N CYS A 67 1.36 -1.43 13.47
CA CYS A 67 1.40 -1.09 12.05
C CYS A 67 0.05 -1.36 11.38
N VAL A 68 -0.46 -0.37 10.64
CA VAL A 68 -1.61 -0.48 9.74
C VAL A 68 -1.08 -0.60 8.31
N GLN A 69 -1.07 -1.83 7.77
CA GLN A 69 -0.72 -2.07 6.37
C GLN A 69 -1.99 -1.93 5.53
N MET A 70 -2.10 -0.81 4.81
CA MET A 70 -3.30 -0.47 4.04
C MET A 70 -2.98 0.03 2.64
N THR A 71 -4.02 0.31 1.87
CA THR A 71 -3.97 1.00 0.58
C THR A 71 -5.29 1.72 0.30
N PRO A 72 -5.25 2.92 -0.30
CA PRO A 72 -6.44 3.60 -0.79
C PRO A 72 -6.80 3.27 -2.25
N ALA A 73 -6.07 2.35 -2.92
CA ALA A 73 -6.27 2.05 -4.34
C ALA A 73 -6.03 0.56 -4.64
N VAL A 74 -6.69 -0.34 -3.91
CA VAL A 74 -6.35 -1.78 -3.80
C VAL A 74 -6.23 -2.54 -5.14
N LEU A 75 -7.03 -2.18 -6.16
CA LEU A 75 -7.10 -2.83 -7.47
C LEU A 75 -6.54 -1.98 -8.64
N TRP A 76 -5.95 -0.81 -8.36
CA TRP A 76 -5.48 0.15 -9.38
C TRP A 76 -4.00 0.49 -9.24
N CYS A 77 -3.29 0.60 -10.35
CA CYS A 77 -1.84 0.73 -10.54
C CYS A 77 -1.58 0.53 -12.03
N GLU A 78 -0.61 1.26 -12.52
CA GLU A 78 -0.19 1.31 -13.90
C GLU A 78 0.73 0.13 -14.25
N HIS A 79 1.42 -0.43 -13.25
CA HIS A 79 2.31 -1.57 -13.41
C HIS A 79 1.59 -2.92 -13.43
N ASN A 80 2.09 -3.85 -14.24
CA ASN A 80 1.75 -5.27 -14.20
C ASN A 80 3.00 -6.10 -13.86
N CYS A 81 3.63 -5.79 -12.74
CA CYS A 81 4.93 -6.35 -12.37
C CYS A 81 4.91 -7.88 -12.35
N VAL A 82 5.96 -8.51 -12.88
CA VAL A 82 6.09 -9.99 -12.89
C VAL A 82 6.21 -10.59 -11.49
N HIS A 83 6.68 -9.80 -10.53
CA HIS A 83 6.88 -10.18 -9.12
C HIS A 83 5.72 -9.73 -8.23
N CYS A 84 4.71 -9.07 -8.78
CA CYS A 84 3.55 -8.68 -7.98
C CYS A 84 2.78 -9.93 -7.59
N TRP A 85 2.62 -10.16 -6.29
CA TRP A 85 1.82 -11.26 -5.75
C TRP A 85 0.32 -11.16 -6.05
N ARG A 86 -0.11 -10.05 -6.66
CA ARG A 86 -1.49 -9.70 -6.97
C ARG A 86 -2.00 -10.47 -8.20
N PRO A 87 -3.29 -10.81 -8.29
CA PRO A 87 -3.87 -11.36 -9.51
C PRO A 87 -3.94 -10.29 -10.61
N LEU A 88 -2.91 -10.21 -11.45
CA LEU A 88 -2.78 -9.19 -12.52
C LEU A 88 -3.99 -9.12 -13.47
N GLU A 89 -4.73 -10.21 -13.60
CA GLU A 89 -5.94 -10.31 -14.44
C GLU A 89 -7.11 -9.47 -13.91
N LYS A 90 -7.13 -9.19 -12.59
CA LYS A 90 -8.21 -8.43 -11.92
C LYS A 90 -7.94 -6.92 -11.90
N TYR A 91 -6.87 -6.50 -12.56
CA TYR A 91 -6.29 -5.20 -12.30
C TYR A 91 -6.77 -4.16 -13.31
N LYS A 92 -7.37 -3.10 -12.78
CA LYS A 92 -8.14 -2.12 -13.56
C LYS A 92 -7.28 -0.96 -14.10
N GLY A 93 -5.95 -1.07 -14.04
CA GLY A 93 -5.04 -0.05 -14.54
C GLY A 93 -5.14 1.25 -13.74
N SER A 94 -5.17 2.39 -14.43
CA SER A 94 -5.34 3.73 -13.86
C SER A 94 -6.72 4.34 -14.17
N ASP A 95 -7.68 3.54 -14.64
CA ASP A 95 -8.99 4.02 -15.07
C ASP A 95 -9.80 4.72 -13.97
N ILE A 96 -9.50 4.44 -12.69
CA ILE A 96 -10.14 5.08 -11.53
C ILE A 96 -9.99 6.59 -11.49
N LEU A 97 -8.94 7.14 -12.12
CA LEU A 97 -8.71 8.58 -12.17
C LEU A 97 -9.79 9.36 -12.94
N LYS A 98 -10.65 8.66 -13.71
CA LYS A 98 -11.72 9.28 -14.51
C LYS A 98 -12.88 9.81 -13.67
N ASP A 99 -13.04 9.37 -12.43
CA ASP A 99 -14.13 9.81 -11.55
C ASP A 99 -13.63 10.07 -10.12
N ALA A 100 -13.29 11.34 -9.82
CA ALA A 100 -12.86 11.74 -8.48
C ALA A 100 -13.94 11.53 -7.40
N LYS A 101 -15.23 11.46 -7.77
CA LYS A 101 -16.34 11.22 -6.83
C LYS A 101 -16.46 9.75 -6.42
N PHE A 102 -15.76 8.86 -7.12
CA PHE A 102 -15.67 7.45 -6.74
C PHE A 102 -14.88 7.24 -5.44
N PHE A 103 -14.01 8.18 -5.08
CA PHE A 103 -13.11 8.06 -3.95
C PHE A 103 -13.75 8.55 -2.64
N ASP A 104 -13.70 7.69 -1.62
CA ASP A 104 -14.05 8.01 -0.25
C ASP A 104 -13.11 9.08 0.34
N LYS A 105 -13.60 9.85 1.31
CA LYS A 105 -12.80 10.90 1.97
C LYS A 105 -11.73 10.28 2.86
N PRO A 106 -10.58 10.95 3.08
CA PRO A 106 -9.49 10.39 3.87
C PRO A 106 -9.88 9.97 5.28
N LYS A 107 -10.67 10.80 5.97
CA LYS A 107 -11.15 10.51 7.33
C LYS A 107 -11.97 9.22 7.37
N ASP A 108 -12.92 9.07 6.44
CA ASP A 108 -13.82 7.91 6.37
C ASP A 108 -13.03 6.63 6.08
N ILE A 109 -12.05 6.71 5.17
CA ILE A 109 -11.13 5.59 4.91
C ILE A 109 -10.38 5.20 6.17
N ILE A 110 -9.73 6.13 6.86
CA ILE A 110 -8.90 5.78 8.03
C ILE A 110 -9.79 5.22 9.15
N ASP A 111 -10.96 5.80 9.40
CA ASP A 111 -11.90 5.31 10.43
C ASP A 111 -12.39 3.89 10.12
N GLY A 112 -12.86 3.66 8.89
CA GLY A 112 -13.35 2.36 8.46
C GLY A 112 -12.26 1.29 8.38
N ILE A 113 -11.05 1.66 7.96
CA ILE A 113 -9.88 0.77 7.97
C ILE A 113 -9.52 0.37 9.39
N LEU A 114 -9.55 1.30 10.34
CA LEU A 114 -9.29 0.98 11.75
C LEU A 114 -10.37 0.07 12.33
N GLU A 115 -11.65 0.29 12.02
CA GLU A 115 -12.75 -0.60 12.42
C GLU A 115 -12.56 -2.02 11.86
N LYS A 116 -12.39 -2.14 10.55
CA LYS A 116 -12.11 -3.42 9.87
C LYS A 116 -10.88 -4.12 10.43
N ARG A 117 -9.84 -3.37 10.75
CA ARG A 117 -8.63 -3.91 11.37
C ARG A 117 -8.91 -4.43 12.79
N ARG A 118 -9.71 -3.72 13.60
CA ARG A 118 -10.12 -4.16 14.94
C ARG A 118 -10.94 -5.45 14.88
N GLU A 119 -11.88 -5.57 13.93
CA GLU A 119 -12.63 -6.82 13.70
C GLU A 119 -11.69 -8.02 13.50
N ILE A 120 -10.67 -7.88 12.64
CA ILE A 120 -9.69 -8.95 12.41
C ILE A 120 -8.89 -9.23 13.70
N LEU A 121 -8.45 -8.19 14.40
CA LEU A 121 -7.65 -8.35 15.62
C LEU A 121 -8.41 -9.02 16.75
N MET A 122 -9.72 -8.80 16.88
CA MET A 122 -10.53 -9.46 17.89
C MET A 122 -10.47 -10.99 17.80
N GLY A 123 -10.24 -11.55 16.61
CA GLY A 123 -9.99 -12.98 16.43
C GLY A 123 -8.73 -13.51 17.11
N PHE A 124 -7.77 -12.64 17.48
CA PHE A 124 -6.57 -13.01 18.22
C PHE A 124 -6.78 -13.04 19.74
N LYS A 125 -7.84 -12.40 20.26
CA LYS A 125 -8.09 -12.28 21.71
C LYS A 125 -8.29 -13.63 22.42
N GLY A 126 -8.74 -14.65 21.68
CA GLY A 126 -8.89 -16.02 22.20
C GLY A 126 -7.61 -16.87 22.15
N SER A 127 -6.48 -16.32 21.67
CA SER A 127 -5.23 -17.08 21.56
C SER A 127 -4.54 -17.22 22.92
N LYS A 128 -4.12 -18.45 23.28
CA LYS A 128 -3.37 -18.72 24.51
C LYS A 128 -2.00 -18.02 24.57
N ASN A 129 -1.43 -17.70 23.41
CA ASN A 129 -0.09 -17.11 23.29
C ASN A 129 -0.16 -15.61 22.95
N LEU A 130 -1.27 -14.95 23.29
CA LEU A 130 -1.43 -13.53 23.00
C LEU A 130 -0.49 -12.71 23.89
N ASP A 131 0.32 -11.88 23.27
CA ASP A 131 1.06 -10.82 23.96
C ASP A 131 0.12 -9.61 24.17
N GLU A 132 -0.22 -9.32 25.43
CA GLU A 132 -1.18 -8.27 25.78
C GLU A 132 -0.68 -6.87 25.43
N GLU A 133 0.61 -6.60 25.60
CA GLU A 133 1.20 -5.29 25.29
C GLU A 133 1.19 -5.04 23.77
N ALA A 134 1.57 -6.05 22.99
CA ALA A 134 1.48 -6.02 21.53
C ALA A 134 0.03 -5.86 21.07
N PHE A 135 -0.93 -6.53 21.73
CA PHE A 135 -2.34 -6.41 21.41
C PHE A 135 -2.87 -4.99 21.66
N GLU A 136 -2.51 -4.38 22.78
CA GLU A 136 -2.87 -2.99 23.09
C GLU A 136 -2.29 -2.00 22.07
N LYS A 137 -1.00 -2.14 21.73
CA LYS A 137 -0.36 -1.38 20.64
C LYS A 137 -1.05 -1.61 19.29
N ALA A 138 -1.52 -2.84 19.05
CA ALA A 138 -2.24 -3.17 17.83
C ALA A 138 -3.63 -2.50 17.80
N MET A 139 -4.32 -2.38 18.93
CA MET A 139 -5.62 -1.69 19.01
C MET A 139 -5.50 -0.16 18.89
N ASN A 140 -4.34 0.38 19.28
CA ASN A 140 -4.02 1.81 19.25
C ASN A 140 -2.81 2.10 18.33
N PRO A 141 -2.94 1.88 17.01
CA PRO A 141 -1.81 1.95 16.09
C PRO A 141 -1.25 3.37 15.92
N LYS A 142 0.08 3.45 15.77
CA LYS A 142 0.82 4.71 15.58
C LYS A 142 1.52 4.81 14.23
N LEU A 143 1.39 3.79 13.37
CA LEU A 143 2.02 3.73 12.05
C LEU A 143 1.02 3.30 10.98
N PHE A 144 0.92 4.09 9.93
CA PHE A 144 0.17 3.76 8.72
C PHE A 144 1.14 3.58 7.55
N THR A 145 1.00 2.47 6.84
CA THR A 145 1.86 2.13 5.71
C THR A 145 1.01 1.86 4.48
N MET A 146 1.16 2.70 3.47
CA MET A 146 0.48 2.59 2.17
C MET A 146 1.32 1.71 1.28
N SER A 147 1.30 0.40 1.56
CA SER A 147 2.20 -0.58 0.93
C SER A 147 1.56 -1.97 0.80
N LEU A 148 0.23 -2.07 0.84
CA LEU A 148 -0.48 -3.35 0.79
C LEU A 148 -0.58 -3.88 -0.66
N SER A 149 -1.38 -3.22 -1.46
CA SER A 149 -1.63 -3.47 -2.88
C SER A 149 -1.94 -2.12 -3.52
N GLY A 150 -2.15 -2.05 -4.82
CA GLY A 150 -2.42 -0.76 -5.44
C GLY A 150 -1.18 0.03 -5.79
N GLU A 151 -1.42 1.18 -6.39
CA GLU A 151 -0.55 2.35 -6.38
C GLU A 151 -1.25 3.46 -5.59
N PRO A 152 -0.79 3.77 -4.36
CA PRO A 152 -1.45 4.75 -3.51
C PRO A 152 -1.55 6.15 -4.14
N THR A 153 -0.61 6.54 -5.00
CA THR A 153 -0.64 7.87 -5.64
C THR A 153 -1.79 8.04 -6.65
N LEU A 154 -2.52 6.97 -6.96
CA LEU A 154 -3.78 7.08 -7.73
C LEU A 154 -4.95 7.61 -6.89
N TYR A 155 -4.79 7.72 -5.58
CA TYR A 155 -5.80 8.33 -4.70
C TYR A 155 -5.65 9.86 -4.70
N PRO A 156 -6.66 10.62 -5.15
CA PRO A 156 -6.52 12.07 -5.38
C PRO A 156 -6.34 12.88 -4.08
N TYR A 157 -6.81 12.36 -2.95
CA TYR A 157 -6.74 13.04 -1.64
C TYR A 157 -5.59 12.51 -0.77
N LEU A 158 -4.53 11.97 -1.37
CA LEU A 158 -3.44 11.29 -0.64
C LEU A 158 -2.70 12.22 0.33
N GLY A 159 -2.45 13.48 -0.05
CA GLY A 159 -1.85 14.47 0.84
C GLY A 159 -2.71 14.74 2.08
N GLU A 160 -4.02 14.92 1.87
CA GLU A 160 -5.00 15.10 2.96
C GLU A 160 -5.06 13.88 3.88
N MET A 161 -4.90 12.67 3.34
CA MET A 161 -4.80 11.44 4.14
C MET A 161 -3.61 11.45 5.08
N PHE A 162 -2.43 11.89 4.62
CA PHE A 162 -1.27 12.00 5.48
C PHE A 162 -1.45 13.06 6.56
N LYS A 163 -2.06 14.19 6.23
CA LYS A 163 -2.43 15.22 7.19
C LYS A 163 -3.40 14.68 8.25
N GLU A 164 -4.41 13.92 7.85
CA GLU A 164 -5.39 13.30 8.75
C GLU A 164 -4.75 12.26 9.68
N ILE A 165 -3.83 11.44 9.17
CA ILE A 165 -3.04 10.49 10.00
C ILE A 165 -2.21 11.25 11.04
N ARG A 166 -1.58 12.36 10.64
CA ARG A 166 -0.77 13.18 11.55
C ARG A 166 -1.61 13.82 12.66
N LYS A 167 -2.81 14.30 12.35
CA LYS A 167 -3.75 14.83 13.37
C LYS A 167 -4.10 13.81 14.44
N ARG A 168 -4.05 12.51 14.13
CA ARG A 168 -4.29 11.40 15.06
C ARG A 168 -3.05 11.01 15.87
N GLY A 169 -1.96 11.78 15.75
CA GLY A 169 -0.70 11.52 16.45
C GLY A 169 0.00 10.26 15.95
N ALA A 170 -0.17 9.91 14.67
CA ALA A 170 0.45 8.77 14.02
C ALA A 170 1.36 9.21 12.87
N VAL A 171 2.28 8.33 12.47
CA VAL A 171 3.19 8.55 11.34
C VAL A 171 2.75 7.75 10.12
N SER A 172 3.09 8.24 8.93
CA SER A 172 2.67 7.64 7.65
C SER A 172 3.85 7.35 6.73
N PHE A 173 3.85 6.16 6.13
CA PHE A 173 4.85 5.71 5.18
C PHE A 173 4.17 5.46 3.83
N LEU A 174 4.63 6.15 2.80
CA LEU A 174 4.20 5.95 1.42
C LEU A 174 5.17 5.03 0.70
N VAL A 175 4.68 3.92 0.13
CA VAL A 175 5.43 3.14 -0.86
C VAL A 175 4.73 3.33 -2.21
N THR A 176 5.47 3.84 -3.19
CA THR A 176 4.95 4.11 -4.55
C THR A 176 5.85 3.47 -5.61
N ASN A 177 5.27 3.14 -6.75
CA ASN A 177 5.99 2.72 -7.96
C ASN A 177 6.76 3.86 -8.65
N GLY A 178 6.55 5.12 -8.24
CA GLY A 178 7.24 6.28 -8.79
C GLY A 178 6.70 6.78 -10.13
N LEU A 179 5.48 6.42 -10.52
CA LEU A 179 4.89 6.84 -11.80
C LEU A 179 4.08 8.13 -11.77
N ASN A 180 3.85 8.70 -10.59
CA ASN A 180 3.03 9.90 -10.42
C ASN A 180 3.80 11.01 -9.67
N PRO A 181 4.93 11.49 -10.21
CA PRO A 181 5.74 12.53 -9.56
C PRO A 181 4.98 13.84 -9.34
N GLU A 182 4.01 14.16 -10.20
CA GLU A 182 3.15 15.34 -10.07
C GLU A 182 2.29 15.33 -8.81
N VAL A 183 1.79 14.16 -8.39
CA VAL A 183 1.03 14.03 -7.14
C VAL A 183 1.88 14.47 -5.95
N ILE A 184 3.13 14.01 -5.90
CA ILE A 184 4.07 14.33 -4.82
C ILE A 184 4.52 15.80 -4.90
N ARG A 185 4.70 16.36 -6.11
CA ARG A 185 5.03 17.78 -6.30
C ARG A 185 3.93 18.71 -5.77
N ASN A 186 2.68 18.27 -5.83
CA ASN A 186 1.52 19.07 -5.44
C ASN A 186 1.21 19.00 -3.94
N PHE A 187 1.93 18.19 -3.14
CA PHE A 187 1.75 18.18 -1.69
C PHE A 187 2.13 19.52 -1.07
N LYS A 188 1.27 20.01 -0.19
CA LYS A 188 1.60 21.10 0.74
C LYS A 188 2.57 20.60 1.81
N ASP A 189 3.23 21.51 2.51
CA ASP A 189 4.24 21.15 3.51
C ASP A 189 3.71 20.24 4.64
N ASP A 190 2.42 20.35 5.01
CA ASP A 190 1.77 19.51 6.02
C ASP A 190 1.20 18.18 5.48
N GLU A 191 1.22 18.01 4.16
CA GLU A 191 0.67 16.86 3.42
C GLU A 191 1.74 15.80 3.09
N PHE A 192 3.02 16.02 3.39
CA PHE A 192 4.05 15.01 3.14
C PHE A 192 3.94 13.81 4.09
N PRO A 193 4.14 12.55 3.64
CA PRO A 193 4.26 11.43 4.56
C PRO A 193 5.50 11.59 5.44
N THR A 194 5.54 10.89 6.58
CA THR A 194 6.76 10.83 7.41
C THR A 194 7.93 10.20 6.63
N GLN A 195 7.63 9.18 5.81
CA GLN A 195 8.62 8.55 4.94
C GLN A 195 8.01 8.25 3.56
N LEU A 196 8.75 8.64 2.52
CA LEU A 196 8.48 8.34 1.12
C LEU A 196 9.46 7.27 0.61
N VAL A 197 8.93 6.19 0.07
CA VAL A 197 9.69 5.09 -0.51
C VAL A 197 9.28 4.91 -1.97
N ILE A 198 10.27 4.97 -2.88
CA ILE A 198 10.07 4.50 -4.25
C ILE A 198 10.50 3.04 -4.34
N SER A 199 9.58 2.17 -4.75
CA SER A 199 9.86 0.77 -4.99
C SER A 199 10.48 0.57 -6.36
N THR A 200 11.69 -0.02 -6.41
CA THR A 200 12.34 -0.38 -7.66
C THR A 200 13.19 -1.64 -7.53
N ASN A 201 13.13 -2.47 -8.57
CA ASN A 201 13.86 -3.74 -8.69
C ASN A 201 14.70 -3.80 -9.97
N ALA A 202 14.83 -2.69 -10.70
CA ALA A 202 15.50 -2.63 -11.98
C ALA A 202 16.53 -1.49 -12.02
N PRO A 203 17.81 -1.79 -12.34
CA PRO A 203 18.87 -0.78 -12.38
C PRO A 203 18.94 -0.01 -13.72
N ASN A 204 18.17 -0.41 -14.73
CA ASN A 204 18.14 0.23 -16.05
C ASN A 204 16.80 0.02 -16.74
N GLU A 205 16.57 0.81 -17.80
CA GLU A 205 15.32 0.84 -18.56
C GLU A 205 14.91 -0.53 -19.13
N LYS A 206 15.88 -1.27 -19.69
CA LYS A 206 15.63 -2.58 -20.29
C LYS A 206 15.04 -3.53 -19.26
N LEU A 207 15.66 -3.63 -18.09
CA LEU A 207 15.16 -4.46 -17.00
C LEU A 207 13.85 -3.90 -16.44
N TYR A 208 13.70 -2.58 -16.34
CA TYR A 208 12.48 -1.94 -15.85
C TYR A 208 11.26 -2.36 -16.68
N LYS A 209 11.37 -2.28 -18.01
CA LYS A 209 10.30 -2.69 -18.94
C LYS A 209 9.93 -4.17 -18.78
N ILE A 210 10.92 -5.04 -18.59
CA ILE A 210 10.71 -6.49 -18.40
C ILE A 210 10.00 -6.79 -17.07
N TRP A 211 10.49 -6.20 -15.98
CA TRP A 211 10.03 -6.51 -14.62
C TRP A 211 8.71 -5.84 -14.26
N HIS A 212 8.47 -4.61 -14.71
CA HIS A 212 7.30 -3.82 -14.30
C HIS A 212 6.13 -3.88 -15.30
N ARG A 213 6.39 -4.11 -16.59
CA ARG A 213 5.35 -4.24 -17.64
C ARG A 213 4.26 -3.17 -17.52
N SER A 214 4.70 -1.92 -17.44
CA SER A 214 3.81 -0.78 -17.24
C SER A 214 2.84 -0.60 -18.40
N ARG A 215 1.61 -0.17 -18.09
CA ARG A 215 0.64 0.35 -19.06
C ARG A 215 0.86 1.83 -19.39
N GLU A 216 1.70 2.52 -18.61
CA GLU A 216 2.14 3.89 -18.87
C GLU A 216 3.30 3.87 -19.89
N PRO A 217 3.14 4.44 -21.09
CA PRO A 217 4.18 4.46 -22.12
C PRO A 217 5.47 5.16 -21.67
N ARG A 218 5.36 6.22 -20.85
CA ARG A 218 6.50 7.01 -20.34
C ARG A 218 6.95 6.58 -18.95
N ALA A 219 6.79 5.29 -18.62
CA ALA A 219 6.97 4.82 -17.25
C ALA A 219 8.41 4.97 -16.75
N TRP A 220 9.40 4.76 -17.60
CA TRP A 220 10.81 4.89 -17.22
C TRP A 220 11.19 6.35 -16.97
N GLU A 221 10.70 7.25 -17.82
CA GLU A 221 10.91 8.69 -17.71
C GLU A 221 10.29 9.23 -16.42
N LYS A 222 9.01 8.92 -16.17
CA LYS A 222 8.32 9.34 -14.94
C LYS A 222 8.96 8.77 -13.68
N PHE A 223 9.42 7.52 -13.74
CA PHE A 223 10.17 6.90 -12.65
C PHE A 223 11.45 7.69 -12.33
N ASN A 224 12.24 8.06 -13.35
CA ASN A 224 13.44 8.89 -13.16
C ASN A 224 13.10 10.29 -12.65
N GLU A 225 12.02 10.93 -13.13
CA GLU A 225 11.54 12.19 -12.57
C GLU A 225 11.23 12.08 -11.07
N SER A 226 10.63 10.96 -10.64
CA SER A 226 10.35 10.71 -9.21
C SER A 226 11.62 10.51 -8.39
N LEU A 227 12.65 9.85 -8.94
CA LEU A 227 13.96 9.75 -8.29
C LEU A 227 14.64 11.12 -8.14
N GLU A 228 14.57 11.97 -9.18
CA GLU A 228 15.07 13.35 -9.11
C GLU A 228 14.30 14.20 -8.09
N LEU A 229 12.98 14.00 -8.03
CA LEU A 229 12.11 14.67 -7.06
C LEU A 229 12.50 14.31 -5.63
N MET A 230 12.77 13.03 -5.32
CA MET A 230 13.21 12.62 -3.98
C MET A 230 14.42 13.42 -3.49
N ARG A 231 15.38 13.72 -4.36
CA ARG A 231 16.56 14.55 -4.00
C ARG A 231 16.16 15.95 -3.55
N LYS A 232 15.14 16.54 -4.18
CA LYS A 232 14.62 17.89 -3.87
C LYS A 232 13.77 17.92 -2.60
N LEU A 233 13.26 16.77 -2.14
CA LEU A 233 12.44 16.64 -0.94
C LEU A 233 13.26 16.48 0.35
N LYS A 234 14.59 16.51 0.27
CA LYS A 234 15.47 16.46 1.44
C LYS A 234 15.10 17.57 2.43
N GLY A 235 14.82 17.17 3.68
CA GLY A 235 14.38 18.08 4.75
C GLY A 235 12.86 18.22 4.90
N LYS A 236 12.07 17.85 3.88
CA LYS A 236 10.60 17.83 3.96
C LYS A 236 10.05 16.48 4.43
N THR A 237 10.65 15.39 3.94
CA THR A 237 10.28 14.01 4.32
C THR A 237 11.51 13.11 4.24
N ARG A 238 11.50 11.98 4.95
CA ARG A 238 12.54 10.95 4.79
C ARG A 238 12.31 10.22 3.47
N THR A 239 13.35 10.07 2.66
CA THR A 239 13.25 9.47 1.33
C THR A 239 14.16 8.25 1.22
N SER A 240 13.67 7.14 0.68
CA SER A 240 14.49 5.95 0.37
C SER A 240 14.04 5.28 -0.94
N ALA A 241 14.97 4.69 -1.69
CA ALA A 241 14.65 3.80 -2.79
C ALA A 241 14.94 2.36 -2.34
N ALA A 242 13.96 1.47 -2.46
CA ALA A 242 14.07 0.12 -1.92
C ALA A 242 13.39 -0.92 -2.83
N ARG A 243 13.87 -2.16 -2.73
CA ARG A 243 13.13 -3.32 -3.22
C ARG A 243 12.02 -3.64 -2.23
N VAL A 244 10.77 -3.47 -2.64
CA VAL A 244 9.57 -3.77 -1.84
C VAL A 244 8.82 -4.95 -2.42
#